data_AF-A0A2D7AJL9-F1
#
_entry.id   AF-A0A2D7AJL9-F1
#
_cell.length_a   1.000
_cell.length_b   1.000
_cell.length_c   1.000
_cell.angle_alpha   90.00
_cell.angle_beta   90.00
_cell.angle_gamma   90.00
#
_symmetry.space_group_name_H-M   'P 1'
#
loop_
_entity.id
_entity.type
_entity.pdbx_description
1 polymer ?
#
loop_
_entity_poly.entity_id
_entity_poly.type
_entity_poly.pdbx_seq_one_letter_code
_entity_poly.pdbx_strand_id
1 'polypeptide(L)'
;MLKRASHQDALLRAATSGDPRFFLGTDSAPHPTHLKENACGCAGVFSAPNALACLAQTFEDAGALDRLEGFVSRFGAGFYGLPVNDSTLTLERCEAPLPPREPIQIGEQTVTVFDPLRPVHWRVRP
;
A
#
# COMPACT_ATOMS: atom_id res chain seq x y z
N MET A 1 0.52 3.29 14.97
CA MET A 1 -0.96 3.20 14.91
C MET A 1 -1.52 4.60 14.68
N LEU A 2 -2.41 4.78 13.70
CA LEU A 2 -3.05 6.07 13.41
C LEU A 2 -4.50 6.01 13.95
N LYS A 3 -4.92 7.05 14.69
CA LYS A 3 -6.15 7.02 15.52
C LYS A 3 -6.12 5.91 16.59
N ARG A 4 -6.98 4.88 16.52
CA ARG A 4 -7.16 3.83 17.55
C ARG A 4 -7.17 2.45 16.89
N ALA A 5 -6.79 1.41 17.65
CA ALA A 5 -6.74 0.02 17.17
C ALA A 5 -8.08 -0.42 16.57
N SER A 6 -9.19 -0.14 17.27
CA SER A 6 -10.54 -0.48 16.81
C SER A 6 -10.92 0.15 15.47
N HIS A 7 -10.39 1.35 15.16
CA HIS A 7 -10.59 1.97 13.85
C HIS A 7 -9.76 1.26 12.78
N GLN A 8 -8.51 0.89 13.09
CA GLN A 8 -7.68 0.09 12.19
C GLN A 8 -8.34 -1.26 11.87
N ASP A 9 -8.90 -1.94 12.87
CA ASP A 9 -9.61 -3.20 12.68
C ASP A 9 -10.84 -3.03 11.79
N ALA A 10 -11.59 -1.93 11.96
CA ALA A 10 -12.73 -1.61 11.11
C ALA A 10 -12.31 -1.35 9.65
N LEU A 11 -11.21 -0.63 9.44
CA LEU A 11 -10.64 -0.39 8.11
C LEU A 11 -10.17 -1.70 7.46
N LEU A 12 -9.50 -2.58 8.22
CA LEU A 12 -9.05 -3.87 7.73
C LEU A 12 -10.26 -4.71 7.29
N ARG A 13 -11.29 -4.83 8.13
CA ARG A 13 -12.53 -5.53 7.78
C ARG A 13 -13.21 -4.94 6.53
N ALA A 14 -13.24 -3.62 6.40
CA ALA A 14 -13.84 -2.96 5.23
C ALA A 14 -13.04 -3.26 3.95
N ALA A 15 -11.71 -3.07 3.98
CA ALA A 15 -10.83 -3.32 2.84
C ALA A 15 -10.87 -4.78 2.37
N THR A 16 -10.92 -5.74 3.31
CA THR A 16 -10.94 -7.17 2.99
C THR A 16 -12.35 -7.77 2.87
N SER A 17 -13.40 -6.95 2.92
CA SER A 17 -14.80 -7.42 2.88
C SER A 17 -15.24 -8.00 1.54
N GLY A 18 -14.63 -7.57 0.44
CA GLY A 18 -15.12 -7.85 -0.92
C GLY A 18 -16.28 -6.94 -1.36
N ASP A 19 -16.64 -5.94 -0.57
CA ASP A 19 -17.65 -4.95 -0.92
C ASP A 19 -17.09 -3.93 -1.94
N PRO A 20 -17.72 -3.75 -3.11
CA PRO A 20 -17.19 -2.92 -4.19
C PRO A 20 -17.17 -1.42 -3.89
N ARG A 21 -17.74 -0.99 -2.75
CA ARG A 21 -17.68 0.40 -2.30
C ARG A 21 -16.32 0.78 -1.70
N PHE A 22 -15.49 -0.20 -1.34
CA PHE A 22 -14.15 0.03 -0.82
C PHE A 22 -13.10 -0.41 -1.86
N PHE A 23 -12.23 0.50 -2.25
CA PHE A 23 -11.20 0.24 -3.25
C PHE A 23 -9.92 1.01 -2.94
N LEU A 24 -8.82 0.64 -3.60
CA LEU A 24 -7.50 1.20 -3.36
C LEU A 24 -7.42 2.70 -3.69
N GLY A 25 -7.00 3.48 -2.70
CA GLY A 25 -6.40 4.80 -2.87
C GLY A 25 -5.20 4.90 -1.94
N THR A 26 -3.99 5.03 -2.49
CA THR A 26 -2.75 4.97 -1.69
C THR A 26 -2.52 6.20 -0.84
N ASP A 27 -3.08 7.35 -1.25
CA ASP A 27 -2.78 8.67 -0.69
C ASP A 27 -1.25 8.91 -0.58
N SER A 28 -0.51 8.39 -1.56
CA SER A 28 0.94 8.47 -1.54
C SER A 28 1.40 9.92 -1.73
N ALA A 29 1.98 10.50 -0.69
CA ALA A 29 2.36 11.91 -0.61
C ALA A 29 3.85 12.05 -0.29
N PRO A 30 4.74 12.12 -1.31
CA PRO A 30 6.18 12.26 -1.09
C PRO A 30 6.54 13.65 -0.56
N HIS A 31 7.34 13.68 0.50
CA HIS A 31 8.01 14.88 1.00
C HIS A 31 9.49 14.58 1.26
N PRO A 32 10.41 15.53 1.02
CA PRO A 32 11.80 15.39 1.42
C PRO A 32 11.94 14.97 2.88
N THR A 33 12.84 14.03 3.17
CA THR A 33 13.03 13.45 4.51
C THR A 33 13.30 14.52 5.57
N HIS A 34 14.11 15.52 5.26
CA HIS A 34 14.40 16.63 6.19
C HIS A 34 13.16 17.50 6.52
N LEU A 35 12.12 17.52 5.67
CA LEU A 35 10.85 18.20 5.98
C LEU A 35 9.90 17.34 6.82
N LYS A 36 10.16 16.03 6.90
CA LYS A 36 9.47 15.10 7.80
C LYS A 36 10.13 15.10 9.18
N GLU A 37 11.45 15.08 9.21
CA GLU A 37 12.30 15.05 10.40
C GLU A 37 12.62 16.47 10.91
N ASN A 38 11.57 17.26 11.11
CA ASN A 38 11.64 18.64 11.58
C ASN A 38 10.69 18.84 12.77
N ALA A 39 10.87 19.91 13.55
CA ALA A 39 10.01 20.30 14.65
C ALA A 39 8.52 20.45 14.23
N CYS A 40 8.27 20.80 12.97
CA CYS A 40 6.93 20.80 12.37
C CYS A 40 6.94 19.96 11.08
N GLY A 41 6.94 18.63 11.23
CA GLY A 41 7.03 17.71 10.10
C GLY A 41 5.80 17.75 9.18
N CYS A 42 6.02 17.74 7.86
CA CYS A 42 4.92 17.69 6.88
C CYS A 42 4.08 16.40 7.03
N ALA A 43 2.76 16.51 6.86
CA ALA A 43 1.86 15.36 6.81
C ALA A 43 1.96 14.67 5.44
N GLY A 44 1.93 13.33 5.42
CA GLY A 44 2.02 12.53 4.19
C GLY A 44 2.89 11.29 4.35
N VAL A 45 2.56 10.21 3.63
CA VAL A 45 3.31 8.96 3.62
C VAL A 45 3.60 8.58 2.17
N PHE A 46 4.86 8.31 1.84
CA PHE A 46 5.24 7.91 0.49
C PHE A 46 5.15 6.39 0.34
N SER A 47 3.98 5.91 -0.07
CA SER A 47 3.65 4.47 -0.15
C SER A 47 3.69 3.91 -1.59
N ALA A 48 3.67 4.75 -2.63
CA ALA A 48 3.61 4.29 -4.02
C ALA A 48 4.66 3.20 -4.38
N PRO A 49 5.92 3.25 -3.93
CA PRO A 49 6.93 2.25 -4.31
C PRO A 49 6.68 0.83 -3.80
N ASN A 50 5.86 0.65 -2.76
CA ASN A 50 5.63 -0.66 -2.13
C ASN A 50 4.18 -0.93 -1.72
N ALA A 51 3.23 -0.09 -2.14
CA ALA A 51 1.82 -0.21 -1.77
C ALA A 51 1.25 -1.61 -2.08
N LEU A 52 1.43 -2.12 -3.31
CA LEU A 52 0.90 -3.43 -3.70
C LEU A 52 1.50 -4.59 -2.88
N ALA A 53 2.82 -4.56 -2.61
CA ALA A 53 3.47 -5.55 -1.77
C ALA A 53 2.94 -5.54 -0.33
N CYS A 54 2.77 -4.36 0.25
CA CYS A 54 2.22 -4.20 1.60
C CYS A 54 0.74 -4.61 1.69
N LEU A 55 -0.05 -4.32 0.66
CA LEU A 55 -1.45 -4.72 0.59
C LEU A 55 -1.59 -6.24 0.41
N ALA A 56 -0.77 -6.85 -0.44
CA ALA A 56 -0.73 -8.30 -0.60
C ALA A 56 -0.44 -9.00 0.73
N GLN A 57 0.57 -8.52 1.48
CA GLN A 57 0.84 -9.03 2.82
C GLN A 57 -0.35 -8.82 3.76
N THR A 58 -0.98 -7.64 3.74
CA THR A 58 -2.11 -7.31 4.63
C THR A 58 -3.35 -8.16 4.34
N PHE A 59 -3.64 -8.45 3.07
CA PHE A 59 -4.74 -9.32 2.67
C PHE A 59 -4.44 -10.80 2.94
N GLU A 60 -3.19 -11.24 2.77
CA GLU A 60 -2.74 -12.58 3.18
C GLU A 60 -2.92 -12.79 4.68
N ASP A 61 -2.44 -11.85 5.52
CA ASP A 61 -2.56 -11.95 6.98
C ASP A 61 -4.02 -11.97 7.45
N ALA A 62 -4.92 -11.34 6.70
CA ALA A 62 -6.36 -11.33 6.95
C ALA A 62 -7.09 -12.56 6.39
N GLY A 63 -6.39 -13.49 5.74
CA GLY A 63 -6.97 -14.67 5.10
C GLY A 63 -7.90 -14.34 3.92
N ALA A 64 -7.65 -13.23 3.24
CA ALA A 64 -8.55 -12.65 2.22
C ALA A 64 -7.82 -12.33 0.91
N LEU A 65 -6.71 -13.01 0.62
CA LEU A 65 -5.88 -12.75 -0.56
C LEU A 65 -6.66 -12.89 -1.88
N ASP A 66 -7.65 -13.78 -1.92
CA ASP A 66 -8.60 -13.98 -3.02
C ASP A 66 -9.42 -12.71 -3.36
N ARG A 67 -9.56 -11.78 -2.41
CA ARG A 67 -10.32 -10.53 -2.56
C ARG A 67 -9.45 -9.35 -2.98
N LEU A 68 -8.13 -9.52 -3.02
CA LEU A 68 -7.19 -8.43 -3.30
C LEU A 68 -7.44 -7.82 -4.68
N GLU A 69 -7.63 -8.64 -5.71
CA GLU A 69 -7.84 -8.17 -7.09
C GLU A 69 -9.05 -7.22 -7.18
N GLY A 70 -10.16 -7.60 -6.55
CA GLY A 70 -11.35 -6.74 -6.47
C GLY A 70 -10.99 -5.34 -5.95
N PHE A 71 -10.33 -5.30 -4.80
CA PHE A 71 -9.95 -4.06 -4.11
C PHE A 71 -8.96 -3.19 -4.89
N VAL A 72 -7.95 -3.79 -5.54
CA VAL A 72 -6.84 -3.04 -6.16
C VAL A 72 -7.04 -2.72 -7.64
N SER A 73 -7.90 -3.43 -8.37
CA SER A 73 -8.02 -3.24 -9.83
C SER A 73 -9.46 -3.11 -10.36
N ARG A 74 -10.45 -3.78 -9.76
CA ARG A 74 -11.81 -3.86 -10.36
C ARG A 74 -12.80 -2.86 -9.77
N PHE A 75 -12.86 -2.74 -8.44
CA PHE A 75 -13.90 -1.97 -7.77
C PHE A 75 -13.81 -0.48 -8.07
N GLY A 76 -12.61 0.08 -8.11
CA GLY A 76 -12.39 1.47 -8.51
C GLY A 76 -12.82 1.73 -9.96
N ALA A 77 -12.45 0.87 -10.90
CA ALA A 77 -12.86 0.99 -12.31
C ALA A 77 -14.39 0.98 -12.45
N GLY A 78 -15.07 0.04 -11.77
CA GLY A 78 -16.53 -0.02 -11.73
C GLY A 78 -17.18 1.23 -11.13
N PHE A 79 -16.64 1.76 -10.03
CA PHE A 79 -17.14 2.97 -9.39
C PHE A 79 -17.03 4.21 -10.30
N TYR A 80 -15.89 4.37 -11.00
CA TYR A 80 -15.65 5.50 -11.89
C TYR A 80 -16.25 5.32 -13.30
N GLY A 81 -16.85 4.18 -13.61
CA GLY A 81 -17.39 3.87 -14.94
C GLY A 81 -16.31 3.72 -16.01
N LEU A 82 -15.11 3.27 -15.63
CA LEU A 82 -13.95 3.07 -16.50
C LEU A 82 -13.77 1.58 -16.83
N PRO A 83 -13.16 1.24 -17.98
CA PRO A 83 -12.82 -0.15 -18.28
C PRO A 83 -11.78 -0.69 -17.29
N VAL A 84 -11.84 -1.99 -17.02
CA VAL A 84 -10.79 -2.71 -16.29
C VAL A 84 -9.55 -2.82 -17.18
N ASN A 85 -8.36 -2.76 -16.59
CA ASN A 85 -7.11 -2.95 -17.34
C ASN A 85 -7.05 -4.35 -17.96
N ASP A 86 -6.55 -4.44 -19.19
CA ASP A 86 -6.34 -5.73 -19.89
C ASP A 86 -4.99 -6.38 -19.58
N SER A 87 -4.04 -5.61 -19.05
CA SER A 87 -2.74 -6.12 -18.62
C SER A 87 -2.82 -6.71 -17.21
N THR A 88 -1.87 -7.60 -16.92
CA THR A 88 -1.75 -8.21 -15.60
C THR A 88 -0.40 -7.86 -14.98
N LEU A 89 -0.31 -8.08 -13.67
CA LEU A 89 0.91 -8.02 -12.88
C LEU A 89 0.94 -9.23 -11.97
N THR A 90 2.12 -9.74 -11.65
CA THR A 90 2.27 -10.92 -10.80
C THR A 90 2.73 -10.53 -9.41
N LEU A 91 1.98 -10.97 -8.40
CA LEU A 91 2.40 -10.94 -7.01
C LEU A 91 3.04 -12.30 -6.67
N GLU A 92 4.34 -12.31 -6.46
CA GLU A 92 5.13 -13.50 -6.15
C GLU A 92 5.44 -13.51 -4.64
N ARG A 93 5.04 -14.58 -3.95
CA ARG A 93 5.38 -14.77 -2.54
C ARG A 93 6.79 -15.34 -2.39
N CYS A 94 7.64 -14.65 -1.64
CA CYS A 94 9.00 -15.07 -1.31
C CYS A 94 9.06 -15.77 0.06
N GLU A 95 9.97 -16.75 0.22
CA GLU A 95 10.20 -17.42 1.50
C GLU A 95 10.78 -16.46 2.54
N ALA A 96 11.88 -15.79 2.20
CA ALA A 96 12.46 -14.73 3.02
C ALA A 96 11.72 -13.40 2.81
N PRO A 97 11.62 -12.56 3.85
CA PRO A 97 11.07 -11.22 3.69
C PRO A 97 11.96 -10.36 2.80
N LEU A 98 11.34 -9.49 2.03
CA LEU A 98 12.04 -8.48 1.24
C LEU A 98 12.68 -7.45 2.17
N PRO A 99 13.87 -6.93 1.84
CA PRO A 99 14.46 -5.83 2.60
C PRO A 99 13.55 -4.59 2.54
N PRO A 100 13.58 -3.72 3.57
CA PRO A 100 12.93 -2.42 3.52
C PRO A 100 13.37 -1.64 2.27
N ARG A 101 12.48 -0.78 1.76
CA ARG A 101 12.79 0.09 0.63
C ARG A 101 13.73 1.18 1.12
N GLU A 102 14.89 1.30 0.47
CA GLU A 102 15.81 2.41 0.70
C GLU A 102 15.16 3.76 0.33
N PRO A 103 15.53 4.86 1.00
CA PRO A 103 15.14 6.20 0.58
C PRO A 103 15.53 6.49 -0.87
N ILE A 104 14.67 7.21 -1.58
CA ILE A 104 14.93 7.59 -2.98
C ILE A 104 15.66 8.93 -3.00
N GLN A 105 16.81 8.99 -3.68
CA GLN A 105 17.55 10.24 -3.92
C GLN A 105 16.89 11.03 -5.06
N ILE A 106 16.62 12.32 -4.82
CA ILE A 106 16.09 13.27 -5.81
C ILE A 106 16.94 14.55 -5.72
N GLY A 107 17.87 14.70 -6.67
CA GLY A 107 18.86 15.79 -6.61
C GLY A 107 19.74 15.66 -5.36
N GLU A 108 19.76 16.71 -4.53
CA GLU A 108 20.50 16.73 -3.26
C GLU A 108 19.66 16.23 -2.05
N GLN A 109 18.39 15.89 -2.28
CA GLN A 109 17.45 15.50 -1.22
C GLN A 109 17.15 14.01 -1.27
N THR A 110 16.68 13.47 -0.14
CA THR A 110 16.12 12.13 -0.03
C THR A 110 14.62 12.19 0.23
N VAL A 111 13.88 11.16 -0.21
CA VAL A 111 12.49 10.92 0.15
C VAL A 111 12.38 9.52 0.75
N THR A 112 12.05 9.44 2.03
CA THR A 112 11.88 8.17 2.75
C THR A 112 10.63 7.44 2.26
N VAL A 113 10.79 6.18 1.86
CA VAL A 113 9.69 5.30 1.47
C VAL A 113 9.02 4.74 2.72
N PHE A 114 7.70 4.52 2.67
CA PHE A 114 6.95 3.90 3.74
C PHE A 114 7.54 2.54 4.15
N ASP A 115 7.84 2.38 5.43
CA ASP A 115 8.19 1.09 6.03
C ASP A 115 7.01 0.61 6.91
N PRO A 116 6.41 -0.56 6.63
CA PRO A 116 5.32 -1.09 7.45
C PRO A 116 5.79 -1.61 8.82
N LEU A 117 7.11 -1.57 9.10
CA LEU A 117 7.76 -2.04 10.33
C LEU A 117 7.41 -3.50 10.67
N ARG A 118 7.24 -4.30 9.62
CA ARG A 118 6.95 -5.72 9.69
C ARG A 118 7.45 -6.43 8.43
N PRO A 119 7.73 -7.75 8.49
CA PRO A 119 8.11 -8.52 7.32
C PRO A 119 7.09 -8.39 6.17
N VAL A 120 7.57 -8.18 4.95
CA VAL A 120 6.78 -8.21 3.72
C VAL A 120 7.37 -9.25 2.79
N HIS A 121 6.58 -10.25 2.43
CA HIS A 121 7.01 -11.40 1.63
C HIS A 121 6.61 -11.31 0.15
N TRP A 122 5.89 -10.26 -0.26
CA TRP A 122 5.32 -10.18 -1.60
C TRP A 122 6.14 -9.29 -2.52
N ARG A 123 6.59 -9.85 -3.65
CA ARG A 123 7.26 -9.14 -4.73
C ARG A 123 6.30 -8.87 -5.87
N VAL A 124 6.30 -7.65 -6.39
CA VAL A 124 5.52 -7.26 -7.57
C VAL A 124 6.38 -7.43 -8.82
N ARG A 125 5.86 -8.11 -9.84
CA ARG A 125 6.44 -8.20 -11.18
C ARG A 125 5.46 -7.67 -12.22
N PRO A 126 5.95 -6.95 -13.26
CA PRO A 126 5.13 -6.62 -14.42
C PRO A 126 4.75 -7.88 -15.21
#